data_AF-A0A967B4Q2-F1
#
_entry.id   AF-A0A967B4Q2-F1
#
_cell.length_a   1.000
_cell.length_b   1.000
_cell.length_c   1.000
_cell.angle_alpha   90.00
_cell.angle_beta   90.00
_cell.angle_gamma   90.00
#
_symmetry.space_group_name_H-M   'P 1'
#
loop_
_entity.id
_entity.type
_entity.pdbx_description
1 polymer ?
#
loop_
_entity_poly.entity_id
_entity_poly.type
_entity_poly.pdbx_seq_one_letter_code
_entity_poly.pdbx_strand_id
1 'polypeptide(L)'
;MKQHKVMLGEQVLYQAAQLSHAERFAAARRAEGLACHVVPDTTQANRPARINPLTGKPRRMRAKGIIRVPGPCGEDADIKKPPQ
;
A
#
# COMPACT_ATOMS: atom_id res chain seq x y z
N MET A 1 -0.32 -2.26 1.19
CA MET A 1 1.14 -2.43 1.27
C MET A 1 1.53 -3.13 -0.01
N LYS A 2 2.45 -2.54 -0.79
CA LYS A 2 2.94 -3.16 -2.03
C LYS A 2 3.81 -4.35 -1.61
N GLN A 3 3.61 -5.51 -2.21
CA GLN A 3 4.44 -6.68 -1.99
C GLN A 3 5.21 -6.98 -3.29
N HIS A 4 6.33 -7.65 -3.16
CA HIS A 4 7.23 -8.01 -4.26
C HIS A 4 7.37 -9.52 -4.23
N LYS A 5 7.01 -10.18 -5.32
CA LYS A 5 7.08 -11.63 -5.46
C LYS A 5 8.29 -11.99 -6.30
N VAL A 6 8.99 -13.05 -5.94
CA VAL A 6 10.01 -13.70 -6.77
C VAL A 6 9.36 -14.94 -7.37
N MET A 7 9.31 -14.97 -8.69
CA MET A 7 8.72 -16.05 -9.48
C MET A 7 9.81 -16.94 -10.04
N LEU A 8 9.53 -18.25 -10.09
CA LEU A 8 10.27 -19.23 -10.88
C LEU A 8 9.26 -19.94 -11.79
N GLY A 9 9.28 -19.59 -13.07
CA GLY A 9 8.18 -19.95 -13.99
C GLY A 9 6.85 -19.42 -13.47
N GLU A 10 5.91 -20.32 -13.19
CA GLU A 10 4.56 -20.01 -12.70
C GLU A 10 4.43 -20.03 -11.17
N GLN A 11 5.47 -20.45 -10.45
CA GLN A 11 5.43 -20.61 -8.99
C GLN A 11 6.06 -19.42 -8.25
N VAL A 12 5.40 -18.98 -7.17
CA VAL A 12 5.95 -17.98 -6.24
C VAL A 12 6.93 -18.67 -5.30
N LEU A 13 8.20 -18.28 -5.35
CA LEU A 13 9.24 -18.78 -4.44
C LEU A 13 9.37 -17.94 -3.17
N TYR A 14 9.21 -16.63 -3.30
CA TYR A 14 9.50 -15.70 -2.21
C TYR A 14 8.64 -14.45 -2.32
N GLN A 15 8.25 -13.86 -1.19
CA GLN A 15 7.47 -12.65 -1.13
C GLN A 15 8.02 -11.69 -0.07
N ALA A 16 8.27 -10.44 -0.45
CA ALA A 16 8.83 -9.42 0.43
C ALA A 16 8.05 -8.09 0.32
N ALA A 17 8.03 -7.31 1.41
CA ALA A 17 7.44 -5.97 1.39
C ALA A 17 8.35 -4.91 0.74
N GLN A 18 9.65 -5.20 0.62
CA GLN A 18 10.65 -4.30 0.04
C GLN A 18 11.26 -4.90 -1.23
N LEU A 19 11.42 -4.07 -2.26
CA LEU A 19 11.99 -4.46 -3.54
C LEU A 19 13.41 -5.01 -3.41
N SER A 20 14.26 -4.33 -2.63
CA SER A 20 15.66 -4.70 -2.40
C SER A 20 15.81 -6.12 -1.84
N HIS A 21 14.86 -6.57 -1.02
CA HIS A 21 14.88 -7.91 -0.45
C HIS A 21 14.56 -8.98 -1.49
N ALA A 22 13.59 -8.71 -2.37
CA ALA A 22 13.22 -9.60 -3.45
C ALA A 22 14.34 -9.69 -4.51
N GLU A 23 15.01 -8.58 -4.82
CA GLU A 23 16.13 -8.53 -5.76
C GLU A 23 17.34 -9.33 -5.26
N ARG A 24 17.72 -9.16 -3.99
CA ARG A 24 18.82 -9.94 -3.39
C ARG A 24 18.54 -11.44 -3.44
N PHE A 25 17.30 -11.85 -3.17
CA PHE A 25 16.90 -13.25 -3.24
C PHE A 25 16.96 -13.78 -4.68
N ALA A 26 16.42 -13.04 -5.66
CA ALA A 26 16.50 -13.43 -7.07
C ALA A 26 17.94 -13.51 -7.58
N ALA A 27 18.82 -12.60 -7.16
CA ALA A 27 20.24 -12.62 -7.54
C ALA A 27 20.97 -13.85 -6.98
N ALA A 28 20.74 -14.18 -5.71
CA ALA A 28 21.33 -15.38 -5.09
C ALA A 28 20.88 -16.66 -5.81
N ARG A 29 19.60 -16.77 -6.14
CA ARG A 29 19.04 -17.94 -6.84
C ARG A 29 19.48 -18.03 -8.30
N ARG A 30 19.68 -16.90 -8.98
CA ARG A 30 20.30 -16.89 -10.32
C ARG A 30 21.75 -17.37 -10.28
N ALA A 31 22.50 -17.04 -9.23
CA ALA A 31 23.86 -17.56 -9.05
C ALA A 31 23.88 -19.10 -8.84
N GLU A 32 22.80 -19.67 -8.29
CA GLU A 32 22.58 -21.11 -8.20
C GLU A 32 22.08 -21.74 -9.53
N GLY A 33 21.88 -20.95 -10.58
CA GLY A 33 21.40 -21.40 -11.89
C GLY A 33 19.88 -21.43 -12.05
N LEU A 34 19.11 -20.87 -11.11
CA LEU A 34 17.65 -20.80 -11.19
C LEU A 34 17.20 -19.54 -11.94
N ALA A 35 16.38 -19.72 -12.98
CA ALA A 35 15.84 -18.64 -13.80
C ALA A 35 14.66 -17.93 -13.12
N CYS A 36 14.92 -17.24 -12.01
CA CYS A 36 13.91 -16.49 -11.27
C CYS A 36 13.86 -14.99 -11.62
N HIS A 37 12.69 -14.37 -11.48
CA HIS A 37 12.46 -12.95 -11.74
C HIS A 37 11.56 -12.31 -10.68
N VAL A 38 11.75 -11.01 -10.44
CA VAL A 38 10.96 -10.26 -9.45
C VAL A 38 9.76 -9.63 -10.14
N VAL A 39 8.56 -9.91 -9.63
CA VAL A 39 7.30 -9.29 -10.06
C VAL A 39 6.82 -8.38 -8.92
N PRO A 40 6.83 -7.05 -9.10
CA PRO A 40 6.20 -6.15 -8.14
C PRO A 40 4.68 -6.35 -8.19
N ASP A 41 4.02 -6.60 -7.06
CA ASP A 41 2.56 -6.59 -6.99
C ASP A 41 2.08 -5.15 -7.28
N THR A 42 1.57 -4.96 -8.50
CA THR A 42 0.85 -3.75 -8.92
C THR A 42 -0.62 -3.78 -8.50
N THR A 43 -1.05 -4.84 -7.82
CA THR A 43 -2.41 -5.03 -7.30
C THR A 43 -2.73 -3.91 -6.31
N GLN A 44 -3.30 -2.82 -6.82
CA GLN A 44 -3.84 -1.77 -5.98
C GLN A 44 -4.97 -2.40 -5.19
N ALA A 45 -4.88 -2.34 -3.86
CA ALA A 45 -5.97 -2.76 -2.99
C ALA A 45 -7.15 -1.79 -3.22
N ASN A 46 -7.98 -2.09 -4.22
CA ASN A 46 -9.23 -1.39 -4.48
C ASN A 46 -10.22 -1.77 -3.39
N ARG A 47 -10.05 -1.19 -2.20
CA ARG A 47 -10.99 -1.38 -1.10
C ARG A 47 -12.24 -0.56 -1.43
N PRO A 48 -13.43 -1.19 -1.56
CA PRO A 48 -14.63 -0.45 -1.84
C PRO A 48 -14.89 0.57 -0.73
N ALA A 49 -15.35 1.76 -1.12
CA ALA A 49 -15.73 2.80 -0.18
C ALA A 49 -16.83 2.27 0.75
N ARG A 50 -16.61 2.31 2.07
CA ARG A 50 -17.64 1.92 3.03
C ARG A 50 -18.71 3.01 3.07
N ILE A 51 -19.92 2.70 2.61
CA ILE A 51 -21.05 3.65 2.62
C ILE A 51 -21.71 3.67 4.01
N ASN A 52 -22.09 4.84 4.50
CA ASN A 52 -22.87 4.97 5.73
C ASN A 52 -24.35 4.67 5.44
N PRO A 53 -24.98 3.66 6.08
CA PRO A 53 -26.38 3.31 5.81
C PRO A 53 -27.37 4.42 6.20
N LEU A 54 -27.03 5.30 7.14
CA LEU A 54 -27.93 6.37 7.60
C LEU A 54 -27.92 7.60 6.69
N THR A 55 -26.85 7.85 5.95
CA THR A 55 -26.68 9.08 5.15
C THR A 55 -26.43 8.84 3.68
N GLY A 56 -26.23 7.58 3.25
CA GLY A 56 -25.90 7.21 1.87
C GLY A 56 -24.54 7.70 1.38
N LYS A 57 -23.78 8.42 2.23
CA LYS A 57 -22.49 9.02 1.86
C LYS A 57 -21.34 8.08 2.17
N PRO A 58 -20.24 8.12 1.38
CA PRO A 58 -19.03 7.38 1.71
C PRO A 58 -18.49 7.81 3.07
N ARG A 59 -18.22 6.84 3.93
CA ARG A 59 -17.64 7.07 5.26
C ARG A 59 -16.21 7.57 5.05
N ARG A 60 -15.97 8.87 5.31
CA ARG A 60 -14.63 9.46 5.28
C ARG A 60 -13.74 8.68 6.26
N MET A 61 -12.79 7.89 5.73
CA MET A 61 -11.68 7.39 6.54
C MET A 61 -10.85 8.61 6.92
N ARG A 62 -10.89 9.03 8.19
CA ARG A 62 -9.93 10.02 8.70
C ARG A 62 -8.54 9.38 8.57
N ALA A 63 -7.71 9.95 7.69
CA ALA A 63 -6.30 9.58 7.68
C ALA A 63 -5.72 9.92 9.06
N LYS A 64 -4.97 8.99 9.67
CA LYS A 64 -4.25 9.27 10.92
C LYS A 64 -3.35 10.49 10.67
N GLY A 65 -3.51 11.54 11.48
CA GLY A 65 -2.75 12.78 11.35
C GLY A 65 -3.44 13.91 10.60
N ILE A 66 -4.76 13.87 10.38
CA ILE A 66 -5.54 15.05 9.98
C ILE A 66 -6.31 15.55 11.21
N ILE A 67 -6.09 16.81 11.59
CA ILE A 67 -6.84 17.49 12.65
C ILE A 67 -7.86 18.40 11.96
N ARG A 68 -9.10 18.32 12.43
CA ARG A 68 -10.17 19.23 12.00
C ARG A 68 -10.07 20.49 12.84
N VAL A 69 -9.75 21.62 12.22
CA VAL A 69 -9.69 22.91 12.91
C VAL A 69 -10.92 23.71 12.45
N PRO A 70 -11.78 24.18 13.36
CA PRO A 70 -12.91 25.01 12.99
C PRO A 70 -12.38 26.31 12.37
N GLY A 71 -12.73 26.56 11.11
CA GLY A 71 -12.38 27.80 10.42
C GLY A 71 -13.21 28.99 10.94
N PRO A 72 -12.71 30.23 10.80
CA PRO A 72 -13.39 31.42 11.30
C PRO A 72 -14.76 31.71 10.63
N CYS A 73 -15.08 31.02 9.53
CA CYS A 73 -16.29 31.25 8.73
C CYS A 73 -17.23 30.02 8.62
N GLY A 74 -17.11 29.04 9.52
CA GLY A 74 -17.99 27.86 9.53
C GLY A 74 -17.68 26.78 8.48
N GLU A 75 -16.62 26.97 7.69
CA GLU A 75 -16.07 25.92 6.83
C GLU A 75 -15.01 25.12 7.60
N ASP A 76 -15.29 23.83 7.81
CA ASP A 76 -14.34 22.90 8.43
C ASP A 76 -13.19 22.59 7.46
N ALA A 77 -11.97 23.03 7.78
CA ALA A 77 -10.76 22.71 7.01
C ALA A 77 -10.03 21.48 7.62
N ASP A 78 -9.69 20.52 6.76
CA ASP A 78 -8.87 19.36 7.11
C ASP A 78 -7.38 19.73 6.94
N ILE A 79 -6.64 19.90 8.04
CA ILE A 79 -5.22 20.28 8.02
C ILE A 79 -4.34 19.08 8.44
N LYS A 80 -3.21 18.90 7.75
CA LYS A 80 -2.20 17.90 8.11
C LYS A 80 -1.57 18.27 9.47
N LYS A 81 -1.64 17.35 10.43
CA LYS A 81 -1.04 17.49 11.76
C LYS A 81 0.47 17.76 11.60
N PRO A 82 1.01 18.83 12.20
CA PRO A 82 2.45 19.08 12.16
C PRO A 82 3.21 17.97 12.89
N PRO A 83 4.42 17.61 12.41
CA PRO A 83 5.31 16.72 13.17
C PRO A 83 5.70 17.39 14.51
N GLN A 84 5.74 16.60 15.58
CA GLN A 84 6.27 17.04 16.88
C GLN A 84 7.80 17.04 16.86
#